data_AF-A0A1E3YMI9-F1
#
_entry.id   AF-A0A1E3YMI9-F1
#
_cell.length_a   1.000
_cell.length_b   1.000
_cell.length_c   1.000
_cell.angle_alpha   90.00
_cell.angle_beta   90.00
_cell.angle_gamma   90.00
#
_symmetry.space_group_name_H-M   'P 1'
#
loop_
_entity.id
_entity.type
_entity.pdbx_description
1 polymer ?
#
loop_
_entity_poly.entity_id
_entity_poly.type
_entity_poly.pdbx_seq_one_letter_code
_entity_poly.pdbx_strand_id
1 'polypeptide(L)'
;MARDTTDQTPLGTLDDMAAYMAAGSKPKEQFRIGTEHEKFAFFRADNSPVPYHGDASISALLKGMQEKLGWEPIMDGENIIGLGEQHGMGAISIEPGGQFELSGAPVETLHQTCKESNQHLAVLREIAEPMGIRFLGIGGSPKWSLAETPRMPKSRYEIMTRYMPKVGSQGLDMMYRTCTIQVNLDFSSEADMRQKMRVSMKLQSLATALFASSPFTEGKPNGLLSWRGDIWRDTDNQRAGVLPFTFSKDFSFGDYVAWAIDAPMYFIVRDGRYHDCTHITFRQFMDGALKGEVAEWEPQLGDWTNHLSTLFPDVRLKRFLEMRGADGGPWRRICALPALWVGLLYDETALAAADDLTAGWTVEDVIAMRDAVPAQGLKASVAGRPLMEVAREVVEMSRAGLKARGQLNSEGQDETVFLNTLDEVLAKRMTLADDMLALYNGRWNGSVEPVFEEYQY
;
A
#
# COMPACT_ATOMS: atom_id res chain seq x y z
N MET A 1 1.63 -10.12 -6.05
CA MET A 1 2.62 -9.33 -5.29
C MET A 1 3.53 -10.18 -4.39
N ALA A 2 3.12 -11.39 -3.98
CA ALA A 2 3.90 -12.21 -3.05
C ALA A 2 5.11 -12.98 -3.66
N ARG A 3 5.14 -13.19 -4.99
CA ARG A 3 6.22 -13.89 -5.70
C ARG A 3 6.88 -12.96 -6.70
N ASP A 4 8.21 -12.92 -6.71
CA ASP A 4 8.98 -12.23 -7.74
C ASP A 4 8.79 -12.92 -9.10
N THR A 5 8.72 -12.12 -10.15
CA THR A 5 8.39 -12.58 -11.51
C THR A 5 9.62 -13.19 -12.16
N THR A 6 9.45 -14.35 -12.78
CA THR A 6 10.45 -14.97 -13.65
C THR A 6 9.90 -14.93 -15.08
N ASP A 7 10.48 -14.07 -15.91
CA ASP A 7 10.16 -13.97 -17.34
C ASP A 7 11.47 -13.66 -18.07
N GLN A 8 11.97 -14.63 -18.82
CA GLN A 8 13.26 -14.59 -19.49
C GLN A 8 13.21 -13.89 -20.86
N THR A 9 12.06 -13.30 -21.22
CA THR A 9 11.93 -12.53 -22.45
C THR A 9 12.97 -11.40 -22.45
N PRO A 10 13.88 -11.32 -23.43
CA PRO A 10 14.90 -10.27 -23.48
C PRO A 10 14.27 -8.89 -23.51
N LEU A 11 14.84 -7.96 -22.74
CA LEU A 11 14.37 -6.57 -22.66
C LEU A 11 15.47 -5.64 -23.13
N GLY A 12 15.28 -5.00 -24.30
CA GLY A 12 16.36 -4.28 -24.97
C GLY A 12 16.16 -2.77 -25.09
N THR A 13 14.92 -2.27 -25.02
CA THR A 13 14.63 -0.85 -25.29
C THR A 13 13.67 -0.22 -24.28
N LEU A 14 13.70 1.11 -24.20
CA LEU A 14 12.73 1.88 -23.42
C LEU A 14 11.30 1.72 -23.95
N ASP A 15 11.17 1.53 -25.27
CA ASP A 15 9.88 1.30 -25.91
C ASP A 15 9.26 -0.02 -25.47
N ASP A 16 10.07 -1.08 -25.28
CA ASP A 16 9.59 -2.37 -24.75
C ASP A 16 9.05 -2.21 -23.32
N MET A 17 9.73 -1.41 -22.48
CA MET A 17 9.29 -1.12 -21.11
C MET A 17 8.00 -0.31 -21.08
N ALA A 18 7.90 0.72 -21.93
CA ALA A 18 6.70 1.53 -22.05
C ALA A 18 5.53 0.69 -22.60
N ALA A 19 5.79 -0.17 -23.59
CA ALA A 19 4.80 -1.10 -24.15
C ALA A 19 4.31 -2.11 -23.11
N TYR A 20 5.20 -2.63 -22.25
CA TYR A 20 4.80 -3.49 -21.13
C TYR A 20 3.81 -2.79 -20.19
N MET A 21 4.05 -1.52 -19.86
CA MET A 21 3.14 -0.73 -19.02
C MET A 21 1.82 -0.43 -19.74
N ALA A 22 1.90 -0.03 -21.01
CA ALA A 22 0.75 0.27 -21.86
C ALA A 22 -0.16 -0.96 -22.04
N ALA A 23 0.38 -2.17 -22.01
CA ALA A 23 -0.37 -3.43 -22.05
C ALA A 23 -1.29 -3.66 -20.83
N GLY A 24 -1.20 -2.81 -19.80
CA GLY A 24 -2.20 -2.73 -18.72
C GLY A 24 -3.54 -2.11 -19.14
N SER A 25 -3.56 -1.38 -20.26
CA SER A 25 -4.75 -0.72 -20.78
C SER A 25 -5.83 -1.74 -21.13
N LYS A 26 -7.02 -1.58 -20.57
CA LYS A 26 -8.16 -2.49 -20.82
C LYS A 26 -9.48 -1.72 -20.91
N PRO A 27 -10.49 -2.22 -21.64
CA PRO A 27 -11.79 -1.56 -21.72
C PRO A 27 -12.47 -1.50 -20.34
N LYS A 28 -13.32 -0.49 -20.11
CA LYS A 28 -13.85 -0.15 -18.78
C LYS A 28 -14.66 -1.29 -18.16
N GLU A 29 -15.32 -2.10 -18.97
CA GLU A 29 -16.09 -3.28 -18.55
C GLU A 29 -15.19 -4.36 -17.93
N GLN A 30 -13.89 -4.32 -18.22
CA GLN A 30 -12.87 -5.20 -17.65
C GLN A 30 -12.13 -4.57 -16.47
N PHE A 31 -12.47 -3.34 -16.06
CA PHE A 31 -11.88 -2.76 -14.86
C PHE A 31 -12.23 -3.60 -13.63
N ARG A 32 -11.24 -3.78 -12.77
CA ARG A 32 -11.35 -4.51 -11.51
C ARG A 32 -10.79 -3.68 -10.36
N ILE A 33 -11.04 -4.12 -9.15
CA ILE A 33 -10.64 -3.48 -7.90
C ILE A 33 -9.80 -4.51 -7.16
N GLY A 34 -8.50 -4.31 -7.07
CA GLY A 34 -7.63 -5.08 -6.18
C GLY A 34 -7.46 -4.33 -4.86
N THR A 35 -7.61 -5.00 -3.73
CA THR A 35 -7.40 -4.36 -2.42
C THR A 35 -6.34 -5.11 -1.63
N GLU A 36 -5.39 -4.36 -1.10
CA GLU A 36 -4.33 -4.87 -0.25
C GLU A 36 -4.45 -4.31 1.15
N HIS A 37 -4.20 -5.15 2.15
CA HIS A 37 -4.12 -4.66 3.52
C HIS A 37 -3.17 -5.50 4.39
N GLU A 38 -2.41 -4.78 5.20
CA GLU A 38 -1.46 -5.32 6.16
C GLU A 38 -2.01 -5.20 7.58
N LYS A 39 -1.48 -6.03 8.49
CA LYS A 39 -1.89 -6.08 9.89
C LYS A 39 -0.81 -6.68 10.76
N PHE A 40 -0.67 -6.16 11.97
CA PHE A 40 0.32 -6.64 12.93
C PHE A 40 -0.22 -7.85 13.69
N ALA A 41 0.50 -8.96 13.68
CA ALA A 41 0.21 -10.12 14.53
C ALA A 41 0.82 -9.93 15.92
N PHE A 42 0.07 -10.22 16.97
CA PHE A 42 0.54 -10.14 18.37
C PHE A 42 -0.04 -11.26 19.23
N PHE A 43 0.66 -11.60 20.30
CA PHE A 43 0.17 -12.55 21.30
C PHE A 43 -0.83 -11.88 22.24
N ARG A 44 -1.99 -12.50 22.45
CA ARG A 44 -3.03 -12.00 23.35
C ARG A 44 -2.57 -11.93 24.82
N ALA A 45 -1.60 -12.76 25.21
CA ALA A 45 -1.17 -12.87 26.59
C ALA A 45 -0.46 -11.60 27.10
N ASP A 46 0.34 -10.95 26.25
CA ASP A 46 1.25 -9.87 26.64
C ASP A 46 1.46 -8.79 25.56
N ASN A 47 0.73 -8.86 24.45
CA ASN A 47 0.85 -7.97 23.30
C ASN A 47 2.25 -7.94 22.67
N SER A 48 3.07 -8.99 22.85
CA SER A 48 4.36 -9.14 22.18
C SER A 48 4.20 -9.49 20.69
N PRO A 49 5.15 -9.12 19.83
CA PRO A 49 5.07 -9.43 18.41
C PRO A 49 5.29 -10.92 18.14
N VAL A 50 4.66 -11.44 17.09
CA VAL A 50 4.73 -12.88 16.76
C VAL A 50 6.00 -13.20 15.96
N PRO A 51 6.87 -14.12 16.44
CA PRO A 51 8.08 -14.50 15.72
C PRO A 51 7.77 -15.33 14.47
N TYR A 52 8.76 -15.50 13.59
CA TYR A 52 8.57 -16.31 12.39
C TYR A 52 8.47 -17.82 12.67
N HIS A 53 9.31 -18.36 13.57
CA HIS A 53 9.36 -19.78 13.92
C HIS A 53 8.67 -20.08 15.26
N GLY A 54 8.26 -21.34 15.45
CA GLY A 54 7.63 -21.85 16.67
C GLY A 54 6.22 -22.38 16.42
N ASP A 55 5.61 -23.00 17.44
CA ASP A 55 4.27 -23.60 17.34
C ASP A 55 3.17 -22.54 17.17
N ALA A 56 3.34 -21.40 17.82
CA ALA A 56 2.53 -20.20 17.62
C ALA A 56 3.41 -19.13 16.96
N SER A 57 3.34 -19.01 15.64
CA SER A 57 4.27 -18.21 14.84
C SER A 57 3.68 -17.78 13.50
N ILE A 58 4.36 -16.86 12.79
CA ILE A 58 3.97 -16.47 11.43
C ILE A 58 4.00 -17.67 10.47
N SER A 59 5.01 -18.56 10.58
CA SER A 59 5.07 -19.78 9.77
C SER A 59 3.89 -20.72 10.06
N ALA A 60 3.50 -20.86 11.32
CA ALA A 60 2.33 -21.66 11.72
C ALA A 60 1.03 -21.07 11.17
N LEU A 61 0.86 -19.74 11.20
CA LEU A 61 -0.27 -19.07 10.56
C LEU A 61 -0.33 -19.34 9.05
N LEU A 62 0.78 -19.20 8.33
CA LEU A 62 0.82 -19.48 6.89
C LEU A 62 0.47 -20.94 6.57
N LYS A 63 0.96 -21.90 7.35
CA LYS A 63 0.62 -23.32 7.19
C LYS A 63 -0.84 -23.59 7.48
N GLY A 64 -1.40 -23.02 8.55
CA GLY A 64 -2.83 -23.14 8.83
C GLY A 64 -3.70 -22.52 7.72
N MET A 65 -3.29 -21.37 7.17
CA MET A 65 -3.97 -20.76 6.02
C MET A 65 -3.86 -21.64 4.78
N GLN A 66 -2.70 -22.25 4.54
CA GLN A 66 -2.46 -23.20 3.45
C GLN A 66 -3.43 -24.38 3.54
N GLU A 67 -3.53 -25.03 4.70
CA GLU A 67 -4.40 -26.18 4.93
C GLU A 67 -5.87 -25.83 4.75
N LYS A 68 -6.28 -24.65 5.23
CA LYS A 68 -7.68 -24.22 5.20
C LYS A 68 -8.13 -23.75 3.82
N LEU A 69 -7.24 -23.08 3.06
CA LEU A 69 -7.56 -22.49 1.76
C LEU A 69 -7.18 -23.38 0.57
N GLY A 70 -6.25 -24.32 0.76
CA GLY A 70 -5.68 -25.12 -0.33
C GLY A 70 -4.80 -24.30 -1.29
N TRP A 71 -4.29 -23.14 -0.86
CA TRP A 71 -3.46 -22.27 -1.68
C TRP A 71 -2.02 -22.79 -1.77
N GLU A 72 -1.33 -22.47 -2.85
CA GLU A 72 0.03 -22.95 -3.10
C GLU A 72 1.05 -22.18 -2.25
N PRO A 73 1.99 -22.86 -1.59
CA PRO A 73 2.98 -22.20 -0.76
C PRO A 73 4.01 -21.45 -1.62
N ILE A 74 4.31 -20.22 -1.22
CA ILE A 74 5.41 -19.44 -1.77
C ILE A 74 6.60 -19.62 -0.81
N MET A 75 7.71 -20.12 -1.34
CA MET A 75 8.88 -20.53 -0.57
C MET A 75 10.08 -19.62 -0.86
N ASP A 76 10.87 -19.33 0.17
CA ASP A 76 12.23 -18.78 0.07
C ASP A 76 13.17 -19.75 0.80
N GLY A 77 13.90 -20.55 0.03
CA GLY A 77 14.56 -21.75 0.55
C GLY A 77 13.55 -22.70 1.19
N GLU A 78 13.75 -23.02 2.47
CA GLU A 78 12.88 -23.91 3.24
C GLU A 78 11.73 -23.18 3.95
N ASN A 79 11.71 -21.85 3.89
CA ASN A 79 10.76 -21.02 4.63
C ASN A 79 9.52 -20.72 3.77
N ILE A 80 8.34 -21.00 4.31
CA ILE A 80 7.08 -20.52 3.74
C ILE A 80 6.95 -19.01 4.02
N ILE A 81 6.82 -18.22 2.97
CA ILE A 81 6.82 -16.74 3.05
C ILE A 81 5.54 -16.11 2.51
N GLY A 82 4.62 -16.94 2.05
CA GLY A 82 3.34 -16.51 1.52
C GLY A 82 2.57 -17.68 0.92
N LEU A 83 1.40 -17.36 0.38
CA LEU A 83 0.51 -18.28 -0.33
C LEU A 83 0.02 -17.60 -1.61
N GLY A 84 -0.03 -18.33 -2.71
CA GLY A 84 -0.66 -17.90 -3.94
C GLY A 84 -1.95 -18.69 -4.19
N GLU A 85 -3.04 -18.00 -4.51
CA GLU A 85 -4.23 -18.66 -5.04
C GLU A 85 -3.91 -19.25 -6.42
N GLN A 86 -4.44 -20.44 -6.72
CA GLN A 86 -4.03 -21.27 -7.86
C GLN A 86 -4.28 -20.62 -9.22
N HIS A 87 -5.27 -19.75 -9.34
CA HIS A 87 -5.61 -19.02 -10.56
C HIS A 87 -4.96 -17.63 -10.61
N GLY A 88 -4.06 -17.31 -9.66
CA GLY A 88 -3.39 -16.02 -9.58
C GLY A 88 -4.32 -14.89 -9.14
N MET A 89 -5.48 -15.21 -8.61
CA MET A 89 -6.49 -14.23 -8.22
C MET A 89 -6.25 -13.68 -6.81
N GLY A 90 -5.23 -14.09 -6.07
CA GLY A 90 -4.99 -13.54 -4.73
C GLY A 90 -3.71 -14.09 -4.14
N ALA A 91 -3.20 -13.40 -3.12
CA ALA A 91 -2.04 -13.86 -2.40
C ALA A 91 -2.06 -13.42 -0.93
N ILE A 92 -1.43 -14.23 -0.08
CA ILE A 92 -1.06 -13.86 1.28
C ILE A 92 0.46 -13.73 1.30
N SER A 93 0.97 -12.65 1.86
CA SER A 93 2.41 -12.38 2.00
C SER A 93 2.74 -11.95 3.42
N ILE A 94 4.03 -11.96 3.73
CA ILE A 94 4.59 -11.37 4.94
C ILE A 94 5.54 -10.24 4.56
N GLU A 95 5.39 -9.12 5.26
CA GLU A 95 6.28 -7.96 5.20
C GLU A 95 7.49 -8.12 6.14
N PRO A 96 8.53 -7.26 6.08
CA PRO A 96 9.79 -7.49 6.80
C PRO A 96 9.65 -7.69 8.32
N GLY A 97 8.70 -7.01 8.96
CA GLY A 97 8.39 -7.09 10.38
C GLY A 97 7.39 -8.19 10.77
N GLY A 98 6.95 -9.01 9.81
CA GLY A 98 5.92 -10.02 10.03
C GLY A 98 4.49 -9.49 9.94
N GLN A 99 4.30 -8.28 9.38
CA GLN A 99 2.97 -7.80 9.05
C GLN A 99 2.34 -8.76 8.03
N PHE A 100 1.11 -9.19 8.32
CA PHE A 100 0.45 -10.27 7.59
C PHE A 100 -0.48 -9.68 6.54
N GLU A 101 -0.13 -9.81 5.27
CA GLU A 101 -0.79 -9.14 4.16
C GLU A 101 -1.83 -10.04 3.49
N LEU A 102 -2.92 -9.44 3.01
CA LEU A 102 -3.71 -9.98 1.91
C LEU A 102 -3.55 -9.06 0.71
N SER A 103 -3.11 -9.61 -0.42
CA SER A 103 -3.30 -9.06 -1.75
C SER A 103 -4.54 -9.71 -2.34
N GLY A 104 -5.67 -9.02 -2.22
CA GLY A 104 -6.99 -9.51 -2.63
C GLY A 104 -7.16 -9.62 -4.14
N ALA A 105 -8.24 -10.26 -4.54
CA ALA A 105 -8.54 -10.49 -5.93
C ALA A 105 -8.93 -9.24 -6.69
N PRO A 106 -8.63 -9.19 -8.01
CA PRO A 106 -9.21 -8.19 -8.88
C PRO A 106 -10.72 -8.48 -9.04
N VAL A 107 -11.54 -7.83 -8.21
CA VAL A 107 -13.01 -8.01 -8.18
C VAL A 107 -13.75 -6.89 -8.90
N GLU A 108 -15.03 -7.08 -9.21
CA GLU A 108 -15.84 -6.13 -9.98
C GLU A 108 -16.46 -5.02 -9.12
N THR A 109 -16.78 -5.37 -7.87
CA THR A 109 -17.55 -4.52 -6.96
C THR A 109 -16.89 -4.40 -5.60
N LEU A 110 -17.12 -3.26 -4.93
CA LEU A 110 -16.71 -3.01 -3.55
C LEU A 110 -17.42 -3.95 -2.57
N HIS A 111 -18.60 -4.44 -2.91
CA HIS A 111 -19.26 -5.49 -2.13
C HIS A 111 -18.46 -6.80 -2.13
N GLN A 112 -17.89 -7.20 -3.27
CA GLN A 112 -16.99 -8.34 -3.35
C GLN A 112 -15.69 -8.09 -2.58
N THR A 113 -15.12 -6.88 -2.66
CA THR A 113 -13.94 -6.49 -1.87
C THR A 113 -14.19 -6.70 -0.38
N CYS A 114 -15.29 -6.15 0.14
CA CYS A 114 -15.62 -6.29 1.56
C CYS A 114 -15.94 -7.73 1.97
N LYS A 115 -16.57 -8.50 1.09
CA LYS A 115 -16.82 -9.93 1.33
C LYS A 115 -15.50 -10.70 1.45
N GLU A 116 -14.56 -10.45 0.54
CA GLU A 116 -13.24 -11.09 0.55
C GLU A 116 -12.45 -10.73 1.82
N SER A 117 -12.37 -9.44 2.16
CA SER A 117 -11.68 -9.00 3.38
C SER A 117 -12.27 -9.64 4.64
N ASN A 118 -13.61 -9.71 4.75
CA ASN A 118 -14.26 -10.36 5.89
C ASN A 118 -14.00 -11.87 5.93
N GLN A 119 -14.03 -12.55 4.78
CA GLN A 119 -13.74 -13.98 4.70
C GLN A 119 -12.30 -14.27 5.12
N HIS A 120 -11.34 -13.48 4.65
CA HIS A 120 -9.94 -13.60 5.04
C HIS A 120 -9.77 -13.44 6.55
N LEU A 121 -10.32 -12.38 7.14
CA LEU A 121 -10.23 -12.12 8.58
C LEU A 121 -10.88 -13.23 9.41
N ALA A 122 -12.01 -13.78 8.96
CA ALA A 122 -12.70 -14.88 9.62
C ALA A 122 -11.86 -16.17 9.60
N VAL A 123 -11.30 -16.54 8.44
CA VAL A 123 -10.45 -17.73 8.30
C VAL A 123 -9.17 -17.57 9.14
N LEU A 124 -8.52 -16.40 9.03
CA LEU A 124 -7.31 -16.13 9.79
C LEU A 124 -7.55 -16.16 11.30
N ARG A 125 -8.69 -15.65 11.77
CA ARG A 125 -9.09 -15.74 13.18
C ARG A 125 -9.25 -17.20 13.62
N GLU A 126 -9.92 -18.04 12.83
CA GLU A 126 -10.10 -19.46 13.14
C GLU A 126 -8.76 -20.18 13.41
N ILE A 127 -7.73 -19.84 12.63
CA ILE A 127 -6.39 -20.41 12.75
C ILE A 127 -5.59 -19.80 13.90
N ALA A 128 -5.69 -18.48 14.09
CA ALA A 128 -4.89 -17.74 15.05
C ALA A 128 -5.40 -17.88 16.50
N GLU A 129 -6.70 -18.04 16.70
CA GLU A 129 -7.30 -18.09 18.03
C GLU A 129 -6.75 -19.21 18.93
N PRO A 130 -6.64 -20.47 18.46
CA PRO A 130 -6.02 -21.55 19.22
C PRO A 130 -4.56 -21.31 19.57
N MET A 131 -3.83 -20.52 18.76
CA MET A 131 -2.43 -20.15 18.99
C MET A 131 -2.27 -18.97 19.97
N GLY A 132 -3.39 -18.39 20.43
CA GLY A 132 -3.35 -17.18 21.26
C GLY A 132 -2.89 -15.92 20.49
N ILE A 133 -2.98 -15.93 19.16
CA ILE A 133 -2.59 -14.81 18.30
C ILE A 133 -3.82 -13.95 17.97
N ARG A 134 -3.63 -12.65 17.87
CA ARG A 134 -4.60 -11.65 17.41
C ARG A 134 -3.94 -10.70 16.42
N PHE A 135 -4.76 -9.88 15.74
CA PHE A 135 -4.28 -8.96 14.70
C PHE A 135 -4.76 -7.55 14.94
N LEU A 136 -3.87 -6.58 14.73
CA LEU A 136 -4.13 -5.16 14.90
C LEU A 136 -4.05 -4.43 13.54
N GLY A 137 -5.10 -3.67 13.21
CA GLY A 137 -5.17 -2.85 12.00
C GLY A 137 -4.95 -1.37 12.30
N ILE A 138 -3.70 -0.90 12.24
CA ILE A 138 -3.31 0.52 12.39
C ILE A 138 -2.09 0.83 11.51
N GLY A 139 -1.76 2.10 11.29
CA GLY A 139 -0.70 2.50 10.36
C GLY A 139 0.73 2.19 10.80
N GLY A 140 0.99 2.07 12.10
CA GLY A 140 2.32 1.82 12.64
C GLY A 140 2.31 1.12 13.98
N SER A 141 3.35 0.34 14.29
CA SER A 141 3.41 -0.41 15.55
C SER A 141 3.37 0.56 16.74
N PRO A 142 2.41 0.42 17.68
CA PRO A 142 2.18 1.42 18.70
C PRO A 142 3.09 1.25 19.91
N LYS A 143 3.70 0.06 20.06
CA LYS A 143 4.37 -0.40 21.28
C LYS A 143 5.80 -0.87 21.05
N TRP A 144 6.07 -1.59 19.98
CA TRP A 144 7.35 -2.29 19.83
C TRP A 144 8.41 -1.36 19.24
N SER A 145 9.60 -1.41 19.83
CA SER A 145 10.80 -0.84 19.22
C SER A 145 11.18 -1.62 17.96
N LEU A 146 12.01 -1.01 17.11
CA LEU A 146 12.57 -1.70 15.95
C LEU A 146 13.38 -2.95 16.36
N ALA A 147 14.02 -2.93 17.53
CA ALA A 147 14.82 -4.05 18.04
C ALA A 147 13.97 -5.23 18.53
N GLU A 148 12.76 -4.96 19.03
CA GLU A 148 11.80 -6.00 19.45
C GLU A 148 11.01 -6.58 18.27
N THR A 149 11.02 -5.89 17.13
CA THR A 149 10.26 -6.31 15.94
C THR A 149 10.92 -7.53 15.30
N PRO A 150 10.17 -8.62 15.03
CA PRO A 150 10.69 -9.81 14.36
C PRO A 150 11.22 -9.49 12.96
N ARG A 151 12.14 -10.32 12.47
CA ARG A 151 12.65 -10.23 11.10
C ARG A 151 12.22 -11.46 10.31
N MET A 152 11.46 -11.25 9.24
CA MET A 152 11.00 -12.36 8.40
C MET A 152 12.15 -12.86 7.51
N PRO A 153 12.30 -14.19 7.33
CA PRO A 153 13.40 -14.79 6.60
C PRO A 153 13.13 -14.78 5.08
N LYS A 154 13.02 -13.59 4.51
CA LYS A 154 12.93 -13.36 3.06
C LYS A 154 14.23 -12.74 2.57
N SER A 155 14.93 -13.44 1.69
CA SER A 155 16.27 -13.11 1.20
C SER A 155 16.35 -11.67 0.65
N ARG A 156 15.32 -11.22 -0.08
CA ARG A 156 15.25 -9.84 -0.58
C ARG A 156 15.23 -8.76 0.51
N TYR A 157 14.65 -9.06 1.67
CA TYR A 157 14.56 -8.09 2.77
C TYR A 157 15.91 -7.87 3.44
N GLU A 158 16.84 -8.83 3.37
CA GLU A 158 18.20 -8.62 3.86
C GLU A 158 18.94 -7.56 3.05
N ILE A 159 18.79 -7.57 1.72
CA ILE A 159 19.36 -6.56 0.83
C ILE A 159 18.82 -5.19 1.19
N MET A 160 17.49 -5.06 1.27
CA MET A 160 16.82 -3.80 1.62
C MET A 160 17.23 -3.31 3.02
N THR A 161 17.32 -4.20 4.00
CA THR A 161 17.72 -3.85 5.38
C THR A 161 19.11 -3.26 5.45
N ARG A 162 20.07 -3.76 4.65
CA ARG A 162 21.41 -3.19 4.56
C ARG A 162 21.44 -1.88 3.77
N TYR A 163 20.48 -1.68 2.87
CA TYR A 163 20.43 -0.53 1.99
C TYR A 163 19.77 0.70 2.63
N MET A 164 18.64 0.54 3.32
CA MET A 164 17.83 1.64 3.84
C MET A 164 18.65 2.69 4.64
N PRO A 165 19.57 2.33 5.55
CA PRO A 165 20.36 3.31 6.30
C PRO A 165 21.29 4.18 5.44
N LYS A 166 21.51 3.82 4.17
CA LYS A 166 22.35 4.59 3.23
C LYS A 166 21.59 5.71 2.52
N VAL A 167 20.25 5.67 2.53
CA VAL A 167 19.38 6.53 1.69
C VAL A 167 18.35 7.33 2.47
N GLY A 168 18.11 6.99 3.74
CA GLY A 168 17.20 7.71 4.63
C GLY A 168 17.31 7.20 6.07
N SER A 169 16.73 7.92 7.01
CA SER A 169 16.75 7.53 8.44
C SER A 169 15.54 6.69 8.84
N GLN A 170 14.44 6.72 8.08
CA GLN A 170 13.18 6.08 8.44
C GLN A 170 12.87 4.80 7.64
N GLY A 171 13.71 4.42 6.68
CA GLY A 171 13.45 3.27 5.81
C GLY A 171 13.38 1.92 6.52
N LEU A 172 14.06 1.75 7.66
CA LEU A 172 13.88 0.55 8.49
C LEU A 172 12.52 0.54 9.20
N ASP A 173 12.04 1.68 9.68
CA ASP A 173 10.72 1.76 10.31
C ASP A 173 9.60 1.53 9.31
N MET A 174 9.75 2.03 8.08
CA MET A 174 8.88 1.68 6.95
C MET A 174 8.74 0.16 6.82
N MET A 175 9.88 -0.53 6.70
CA MET A 175 9.92 -1.98 6.48
C MET A 175 9.31 -2.79 7.63
N TYR A 176 9.68 -2.45 8.86
CA TYR A 176 9.43 -3.32 10.01
C TYR A 176 8.21 -2.90 10.85
N ARG A 177 7.84 -1.61 10.85
CA ARG A 177 6.90 -1.05 11.82
C ARG A 177 5.71 -0.34 11.20
N THR A 178 5.45 -0.45 9.90
CA THR A 178 4.25 0.14 9.25
C THR A 178 3.32 -0.91 8.65
N CYS A 179 2.04 -0.54 8.57
CA CYS A 179 0.99 -1.29 7.88
C CYS A 179 0.18 -0.34 7.01
N THR A 180 -0.24 -0.78 5.83
CA THR A 180 -1.05 0.01 4.88
C THR A 180 -2.38 -0.66 4.54
N ILE A 181 -3.31 0.13 4.02
CA ILE A 181 -4.36 -0.34 3.10
C ILE A 181 -4.02 0.29 1.73
N GLN A 182 -4.13 -0.46 0.65
CA GLN A 182 -3.92 0.03 -0.72
C GLN A 182 -5.05 -0.44 -1.63
N VAL A 183 -5.27 0.29 -2.72
CA VAL A 183 -6.16 -0.14 -3.80
C VAL A 183 -5.43 -0.05 -5.14
N ASN A 184 -5.67 -1.06 -5.96
CA ASN A 184 -5.12 -1.23 -7.30
C ASN A 184 -6.26 -1.02 -8.31
N LEU A 185 -6.09 -0.05 -9.20
CA LEU A 185 -7.11 0.38 -10.14
C LEU A 185 -6.56 0.46 -11.57
N ASP A 186 -7.43 0.11 -12.52
CA ASP A 186 -7.13 -0.01 -13.93
C ASP A 186 -7.31 1.31 -14.69
N PHE A 187 -6.75 1.34 -15.89
CA PHE A 187 -6.91 2.42 -16.86
C PHE A 187 -7.18 1.87 -18.26
N SER A 188 -7.83 2.67 -19.10
CA SER A 188 -8.26 2.23 -20.44
C SER A 188 -7.35 2.67 -21.58
N SER A 189 -6.49 3.65 -21.33
CA SER A 189 -5.55 4.20 -22.30
C SER A 189 -4.47 5.01 -21.59
N GLU A 190 -3.46 5.47 -22.32
CA GLU A 190 -2.46 6.39 -21.75
C GLU A 190 -3.11 7.71 -21.27
N ALA A 191 -4.11 8.24 -21.98
CA ALA A 191 -4.80 9.46 -21.58
C ALA A 191 -5.60 9.28 -20.27
N ASP A 192 -6.28 8.15 -20.11
CA ASP A 192 -7.01 7.80 -18.89
C ASP A 192 -6.05 7.54 -17.71
N MET A 193 -4.97 6.78 -17.96
CA MET A 193 -3.88 6.58 -16.99
C MET A 193 -3.31 7.92 -16.52
N ARG A 194 -3.04 8.82 -17.48
CA ARG A 194 -2.51 10.15 -17.21
C ARG A 194 -3.39 10.94 -16.26
N GLN A 195 -4.67 11.03 -16.58
CA GLN A 195 -5.63 11.79 -15.78
C GLN A 195 -5.79 11.19 -14.37
N LYS A 196 -5.98 9.86 -14.28
CA LYS A 196 -6.12 9.16 -12.99
C LYS A 196 -4.89 9.31 -12.11
N MET A 197 -3.69 9.15 -12.66
CA MET A 197 -2.46 9.28 -11.89
C MET A 197 -2.25 10.72 -11.41
N ARG A 198 -2.53 11.74 -12.25
CA ARG A 198 -2.45 13.15 -11.85
C ARG A 198 -3.39 13.46 -10.69
N VAL A 199 -4.66 13.11 -10.81
CA VAL A 199 -5.67 13.32 -9.77
C VAL A 199 -5.29 12.58 -8.48
N SER A 200 -4.89 11.31 -8.60
CA SER A 200 -4.52 10.49 -7.45
C SER A 200 -3.28 11.02 -6.74
N MET A 201 -2.25 11.41 -7.48
CA MET A 201 -1.02 11.98 -6.92
C MET A 201 -1.31 13.27 -6.15
N LYS A 202 -2.14 14.15 -6.70
CA LYS A 202 -2.55 15.40 -6.05
C LYS A 202 -3.37 15.14 -4.79
N LEU A 203 -4.29 14.18 -4.81
CA LEU A 203 -5.19 13.87 -3.69
C LEU A 203 -4.61 12.88 -2.68
N GLN A 204 -3.41 12.32 -2.90
CA GLN A 204 -2.93 11.21 -2.09
C GLN A 204 -2.78 11.57 -0.61
N SER A 205 -2.28 12.77 -0.31
CA SER A 205 -2.13 13.23 1.09
C SER A 205 -3.48 13.54 1.76
N LEU A 206 -4.54 13.81 1.00
CA LEU A 206 -5.90 13.89 1.55
C LEU A 206 -6.38 12.50 2.00
N ALA A 207 -6.08 11.45 1.23
CA ALA A 207 -6.32 10.07 1.68
C ALA A 207 -5.48 9.74 2.92
N THR A 208 -4.20 10.14 2.98
CA THR A 208 -3.40 9.99 4.21
C THR A 208 -4.08 10.65 5.42
N ALA A 209 -4.63 11.86 5.27
CA ALA A 209 -5.35 12.55 6.35
C ALA A 209 -6.63 11.83 6.78
N LEU A 210 -7.46 11.36 5.84
CA LEU A 210 -8.72 10.64 6.13
C LEU A 210 -8.46 9.30 6.82
N PHE A 211 -7.34 8.65 6.52
CA PHE A 211 -7.00 7.31 7.00
C PHE A 211 -5.99 7.29 8.15
N ALA A 212 -5.46 8.44 8.59
CA ALA A 212 -4.46 8.55 9.65
C ALA A 212 -4.81 7.77 10.92
N SER A 213 -3.93 6.85 11.31
CA SER A 213 -4.16 5.90 12.41
C SER A 213 -2.88 5.46 13.15
N SER A 214 -1.80 6.24 13.07
CA SER A 214 -0.50 5.88 13.68
C SER A 214 0.08 6.94 14.64
N PRO A 215 -0.64 7.29 15.72
CA PRO A 215 -0.22 8.36 16.64
C PRO A 215 0.74 7.92 17.75
N PHE A 216 1.07 6.63 17.84
CA PHE A 216 1.93 6.09 18.89
C PHE A 216 3.20 5.45 18.34
N THR A 217 4.30 5.60 19.06
CA THR A 217 5.51 4.79 18.93
C THR A 217 6.00 4.42 20.32
N GLU A 218 6.50 3.20 20.47
CA GLU A 218 7.18 2.74 21.71
C GLU A 218 6.38 3.03 22.99
N GLY A 219 5.06 2.88 22.90
CA GLY A 219 4.14 3.04 24.01
C GLY A 219 3.68 4.47 24.32
N LYS A 220 4.03 5.46 23.49
CA LYS A 220 3.73 6.88 23.75
C LYS A 220 3.27 7.63 22.50
N PRO A 221 2.54 8.75 22.65
CA PRO A 221 2.26 9.66 21.55
C PRO A 221 3.55 10.15 20.89
N ASN A 222 3.59 10.07 19.56
CA ASN A 222 4.77 10.44 18.76
C ASN A 222 4.70 11.87 18.18
N GLY A 223 3.60 12.60 18.45
CA GLY A 223 3.37 13.96 17.96
C GLY A 223 2.76 14.05 16.56
N LEU A 224 2.44 12.91 15.94
CA LEU A 224 1.86 12.80 14.61
C LEU A 224 0.48 12.13 14.68
N LEU A 225 -0.31 12.30 13.62
CA LEU A 225 -1.54 11.56 13.37
C LEU A 225 -1.30 10.37 12.43
N SER A 226 -0.43 10.56 11.44
CA SER A 226 0.08 9.48 10.59
C SER A 226 1.61 9.48 10.64
N TRP A 227 2.19 8.76 11.60
CA TRP A 227 3.62 8.51 11.61
C TRP A 227 4.08 7.74 10.39
N ARG A 228 3.26 6.80 9.89
CA ARG A 228 3.52 6.11 8.63
C ARG A 228 3.63 7.09 7.45
N GLY A 229 2.74 8.08 7.35
CA GLY A 229 2.80 9.12 6.32
C GLY A 229 4.08 9.95 6.41
N ASP A 230 4.60 10.19 7.62
CA ASP A 230 5.87 10.88 7.86
C ASP A 230 7.09 10.04 7.45
N ILE A 231 7.10 8.75 7.81
CA ILE A 231 8.18 7.81 7.50
C ILE A 231 8.54 7.85 6.01
N TRP A 232 7.53 7.83 5.13
CA TRP A 232 7.72 7.81 3.68
C TRP A 232 8.36 9.09 3.11
N ARG A 233 8.56 10.14 3.92
CA ARG A 233 9.30 11.34 3.52
C ARG A 233 10.82 11.19 3.64
N ASP A 234 11.30 10.19 4.39
CA ASP A 234 12.72 9.94 4.61
C ASP A 234 13.06 8.43 4.58
N THR A 235 12.36 7.69 3.71
CA THR A 235 12.65 6.28 3.41
C THR A 235 13.75 6.16 2.36
N ASP A 236 13.50 6.68 1.15
CA ASP A 236 14.45 6.76 0.04
C ASP A 236 13.90 7.74 -1.02
N ASN A 237 14.49 8.93 -1.09
CA ASN A 237 14.02 10.02 -1.94
C ASN A 237 14.28 9.80 -3.43
N GLN A 238 14.97 8.73 -3.84
CA GLN A 238 15.17 8.37 -5.24
C GLN A 238 14.06 7.49 -5.81
N ARG A 239 13.20 6.91 -4.96
CA ARG A 239 12.13 5.98 -5.38
C ARG A 239 10.77 6.26 -4.76
N ALA A 240 10.66 7.23 -3.86
CA ALA A 240 9.44 7.52 -3.10
C ALA A 240 8.97 8.97 -3.26
N GLY A 241 7.74 9.22 -2.82
CA GLY A 241 7.14 10.55 -2.78
C GLY A 241 6.34 10.93 -4.02
N VAL A 242 6.11 12.24 -4.15
CA VAL A 242 5.36 12.85 -5.25
C VAL A 242 6.23 12.85 -6.50
N LEU A 243 5.65 12.50 -7.65
CA LEU A 243 6.33 12.53 -8.95
C LEU A 243 5.90 13.79 -9.73
N PRO A 244 6.71 14.87 -9.77
CA PRO A 244 6.29 16.15 -10.33
C PRO A 244 5.85 16.08 -11.79
N PHE A 245 6.51 15.22 -12.60
CA PHE A 245 6.19 15.08 -14.02
C PHE A 245 4.74 14.62 -14.27
N THR A 246 4.10 13.97 -13.30
CA THR A 246 2.69 13.51 -13.40
C THR A 246 1.68 14.67 -13.45
N PHE A 247 2.11 15.90 -13.13
CA PHE A 247 1.26 17.10 -13.17
C PHE A 247 1.16 17.67 -14.58
N SER A 248 2.07 17.29 -15.47
CA SER A 248 2.02 17.69 -16.88
C SER A 248 0.75 17.16 -17.56
N LYS A 249 0.22 17.94 -18.49
CA LYS A 249 -0.92 17.53 -19.33
C LYS A 249 -0.52 16.49 -20.39
N ASP A 250 0.79 16.31 -20.59
CA ASP A 250 1.34 15.50 -21.68
C ASP A 250 2.17 14.30 -21.17
N PHE A 251 2.24 14.04 -19.85
CA PHE A 251 3.08 12.96 -19.34
C PHE A 251 2.63 11.58 -19.88
N SER A 252 3.57 10.70 -20.18
CA SER A 252 3.36 9.43 -20.87
C SER A 252 3.86 8.25 -20.05
N PHE A 253 3.64 7.03 -20.54
CA PHE A 253 4.36 5.86 -20.00
C PHE A 253 5.88 6.03 -20.09
N GLY A 254 6.37 6.69 -21.16
CA GLY A 254 7.80 6.95 -21.37
C GLY A 254 8.42 7.81 -20.27
N ASP A 255 7.71 8.83 -19.78
CA ASP A 255 8.20 9.67 -18.67
C ASP A 255 8.34 8.86 -17.37
N TYR A 256 7.40 7.96 -17.10
CA TYR A 256 7.49 7.06 -15.95
C TYR A 256 8.64 6.06 -16.10
N VAL A 257 8.83 5.49 -17.30
CA VAL A 257 9.99 4.61 -17.60
C VAL A 257 11.29 5.36 -17.38
N ALA A 258 11.42 6.59 -17.89
CA ALA A 258 12.61 7.41 -17.74
C ALA A 258 12.95 7.67 -16.27
N TRP A 259 11.96 7.99 -15.43
CA TRP A 259 12.15 8.10 -13.99
C TRP A 259 12.54 6.76 -13.34
N ALA A 260 11.81 5.70 -13.67
CA ALA A 260 11.96 4.39 -13.04
C ALA A 260 13.35 3.77 -13.30
N ILE A 261 13.91 3.89 -14.50
CA ILE A 261 15.21 3.29 -14.83
C ILE A 261 16.41 4.00 -14.19
N ASP A 262 16.22 5.25 -13.75
CA ASP A 262 17.24 6.03 -13.06
C ASP A 262 17.22 5.82 -11.55
N ALA A 263 16.18 5.18 -11.01
CA ALA A 263 16.18 4.73 -9.62
C ALA A 263 17.19 3.57 -9.42
N PRO A 264 17.99 3.58 -8.33
CA PRO A 264 18.86 2.46 -8.00
C PRO A 264 18.08 1.15 -7.86
N MET A 265 18.64 0.05 -8.35
CA MET A 265 18.05 -1.28 -8.20
C MET A 265 18.21 -1.80 -6.77
N TYR A 266 17.45 -2.83 -6.39
CA TYR A 266 17.76 -3.63 -5.21
C TYR A 266 18.42 -4.95 -5.59
N PHE A 267 17.83 -5.68 -6.53
CA PHE A 267 18.30 -7.00 -6.89
C PHE A 267 17.87 -7.40 -8.29
N ILE A 268 18.50 -8.46 -8.79
CA ILE A 268 17.95 -9.34 -9.82
C ILE A 268 17.82 -10.76 -9.26
N VAL A 269 17.01 -11.59 -9.91
CA VAL A 269 16.86 -13.00 -9.54
C VAL A 269 17.47 -13.87 -10.63
N ARG A 270 18.46 -14.69 -10.27
CA ARG A 270 19.09 -15.69 -11.15
C ARG A 270 19.34 -16.95 -10.34
N ASP A 271 19.20 -18.11 -10.97
CA ASP A 271 19.43 -19.42 -10.33
C ASP A 271 18.67 -19.61 -9.00
N GLY A 272 17.47 -19.02 -8.89
CA GLY A 272 16.65 -19.04 -7.68
C GLY A 272 17.21 -18.21 -6.51
N ARG A 273 18.16 -17.31 -6.75
CA ARG A 273 18.81 -16.47 -5.74
C ARG A 273 18.68 -14.99 -6.06
N TYR A 274 18.65 -14.18 -5.02
CA TYR A 274 18.70 -12.72 -5.12
C TYR A 274 20.15 -12.25 -5.19
N HIS A 275 20.50 -11.53 -6.26
CA HIS A 275 21.79 -10.88 -6.41
C HIS A 275 21.66 -9.42 -6.04
N ASP A 276 22.52 -8.92 -5.16
CA ASP A 276 22.50 -7.52 -4.69
C ASP A 276 22.94 -6.57 -5.83
N CYS A 277 22.03 -5.70 -6.27
CA CYS A 277 22.26 -4.72 -7.33
C CYS A 277 22.13 -3.28 -6.81
N THR A 278 22.30 -3.06 -5.50
CA THR A 278 22.12 -1.75 -4.87
C THR A 278 23.11 -0.66 -5.30
N HIS A 279 24.12 -1.03 -6.07
CA HIS A 279 25.20 -0.17 -6.56
C HIS A 279 24.99 0.32 -8.00
N ILE A 280 23.92 -0.11 -8.67
CA ILE A 280 23.60 0.29 -10.05
C ILE A 280 22.14 0.74 -10.21
N THR A 281 21.86 1.47 -11.28
CA THR A 281 20.50 1.75 -11.76
C THR A 281 20.07 0.74 -12.82
N PHE A 282 18.77 0.70 -13.14
CA PHE A 282 18.29 -0.15 -14.24
C PHE A 282 18.87 0.29 -15.59
N ARG A 283 19.11 1.60 -15.79
CA ARG A 283 19.79 2.12 -16.98
C ARG A 283 21.19 1.51 -17.11
N GLN A 284 21.98 1.52 -16.04
CA GLN A 284 23.31 0.92 -16.03
C GLN A 284 23.26 -0.60 -16.25
N PHE A 285 22.23 -1.27 -15.73
CA PHE A 285 22.01 -2.69 -15.98
C PHE A 285 21.79 -2.98 -17.48
N MET A 286 20.97 -2.19 -18.17
CA MET A 286 20.81 -2.27 -19.63
C MET A 286 22.10 -2.02 -20.40
N ASP A 287 22.96 -1.12 -19.89
CA ASP A 287 24.27 -0.83 -20.48
C ASP A 287 25.33 -1.91 -20.15
N GLY A 288 24.93 -3.00 -19.49
CA GLY A 288 25.77 -4.17 -19.23
C GLY A 288 26.62 -4.08 -17.97
N ALA A 289 26.22 -3.29 -16.97
CA ALA A 289 26.96 -3.16 -15.72
C ALA A 289 27.18 -4.48 -14.96
N LEU A 290 26.31 -5.48 -15.13
CA LEU A 290 26.46 -6.80 -14.50
C LEU A 290 27.27 -7.80 -15.33
N LYS A 291 27.80 -7.39 -16.48
CA LYS A 291 28.57 -8.26 -17.36
C LYS A 291 29.84 -8.77 -16.67
N GLY A 292 29.91 -10.07 -16.45
CA GLY A 292 31.03 -10.73 -15.76
C GLY A 292 30.84 -10.88 -14.25
N GLU A 293 29.82 -10.25 -13.65
CA GLU A 293 29.44 -10.47 -12.25
C GLU A 293 28.40 -11.58 -12.11
N VAL A 294 27.50 -11.68 -13.09
CA VAL A 294 26.43 -12.70 -13.17
C VAL A 294 26.46 -13.36 -14.55
N ALA A 295 26.17 -14.67 -14.63
CA ALA A 295 26.24 -15.40 -15.89
C ALA A 295 25.19 -14.91 -16.91
N GLU A 296 23.92 -14.87 -16.49
CA GLU A 296 22.80 -14.31 -17.26
C GLU A 296 22.64 -12.81 -16.95
N TRP A 297 23.65 -12.01 -17.31
CA TRP A 297 23.72 -10.57 -16.98
C TRP A 297 22.80 -9.69 -17.84
N GLU A 298 22.17 -10.21 -18.89
CA GLU A 298 21.30 -9.38 -19.74
C GLU A 298 19.95 -9.13 -19.06
N PRO A 299 19.37 -7.90 -19.18
CA PRO A 299 18.05 -7.60 -18.64
C PRO A 299 16.95 -8.44 -19.27
N GLN A 300 16.04 -8.91 -18.42
CA GLN A 300 14.87 -9.68 -18.81
C GLN A 300 13.59 -8.96 -18.36
N LEU A 301 12.45 -9.28 -18.97
CA LEU A 301 11.17 -8.67 -18.61
C LEU A 301 10.78 -8.91 -17.14
N GLY A 302 11.20 -10.06 -16.58
CA GLY A 302 11.07 -10.37 -15.16
C GLY A 302 11.82 -9.36 -14.28
N ASP A 303 13.02 -8.94 -14.67
CA ASP A 303 13.80 -7.95 -13.92
C ASP A 303 13.11 -6.59 -13.92
N TRP A 304 12.54 -6.17 -15.05
CA TRP A 304 11.78 -4.93 -15.12
C TRP A 304 10.53 -4.96 -14.24
N THR A 305 9.77 -6.06 -14.29
CA THR A 305 8.60 -6.26 -13.43
C THR A 305 8.98 -6.21 -11.95
N ASN A 306 10.10 -6.85 -11.58
CA ASN A 306 10.59 -6.85 -10.21
C ASN A 306 11.10 -5.47 -9.80
N HIS A 307 11.83 -4.76 -10.66
CA HIS A 307 12.32 -3.39 -10.40
C HIS A 307 11.18 -2.42 -10.13
N LEU A 308 10.13 -2.44 -10.97
CA LEU A 308 8.92 -1.64 -10.77
C LEU A 308 8.26 -1.90 -9.40
N SER A 309 8.33 -3.13 -8.88
CA SER A 309 7.82 -3.48 -7.55
C SER A 309 8.63 -2.88 -6.39
N THR A 310 9.86 -2.43 -6.66
CA THR A 310 10.75 -1.80 -5.67
C THR A 310 10.66 -0.27 -5.65
N LEU A 311 9.85 0.33 -6.53
CA LEU A 311 9.57 1.76 -6.51
C LEU A 311 8.41 2.02 -5.56
N PHE A 312 8.45 3.11 -4.80
CA PHE A 312 7.46 3.40 -3.75
C PHE A 312 6.93 4.85 -3.79
N PRO A 313 6.56 5.40 -4.96
CA PRO A 313 5.94 6.71 -5.03
C PRO A 313 4.58 6.70 -4.31
N ASP A 314 4.06 7.88 -4.02
CA ASP A 314 2.76 8.05 -3.35
C ASP A 314 1.60 7.42 -4.17
N VAL A 315 1.73 7.43 -5.51
CA VAL A 315 0.94 6.65 -6.46
C VAL A 315 1.87 5.90 -7.40
N ARG A 316 1.78 4.58 -7.44
CA ARG A 316 2.66 3.72 -8.26
C ARG A 316 1.97 3.29 -9.53
N LEU A 317 2.71 3.34 -10.64
CA LEU A 317 2.27 2.81 -11.93
C LEU A 317 3.00 1.50 -12.23
N LYS A 318 2.20 0.45 -12.45
CA LYS A 318 2.59 -0.81 -13.09
C LYS A 318 1.72 -0.97 -14.34
N ARG A 319 1.15 -2.16 -14.55
CA ARG A 319 0.05 -2.38 -15.51
C ARG A 319 -1.32 -1.95 -14.96
N PHE A 320 -1.31 -1.30 -13.80
CA PHE A 320 -2.42 -0.70 -13.06
C PHE A 320 -1.83 0.38 -12.15
N LEU A 321 -2.67 1.25 -11.61
CA LEU A 321 -2.30 2.27 -10.64
C LEU A 321 -2.51 1.75 -9.22
N GLU A 322 -1.61 2.08 -8.30
CA GLU A 322 -1.71 1.73 -6.89
C GLU A 322 -1.69 2.97 -6.02
N MET A 323 -2.69 3.10 -5.14
CA MET A 323 -2.88 4.24 -4.27
C MET A 323 -2.36 3.88 -2.88
N ARG A 324 -1.25 4.51 -2.47
CA ARG A 324 -0.37 4.00 -1.41
C ARG A 324 -0.34 4.82 -0.13
N GLY A 325 -1.12 5.90 -0.05
CA GLY A 325 -1.04 6.88 1.04
C GLY A 325 -1.69 6.46 2.36
N ALA A 326 -2.63 5.51 2.35
CA ALA A 326 -3.48 5.25 3.52
C ALA A 326 -2.85 4.32 4.56
N ASP A 327 -2.94 4.71 5.83
CA ASP A 327 -2.56 3.85 6.95
C ASP A 327 -3.44 2.60 7.04
N GLY A 328 -2.89 1.53 7.63
CA GLY A 328 -3.64 0.39 8.13
C GLY A 328 -4.82 0.82 9.02
N GLY A 329 -5.89 0.04 9.09
CA GLY A 329 -7.05 0.43 9.88
C GLY A 329 -8.02 -0.74 10.14
N PRO A 330 -8.98 -0.60 11.06
CA PRO A 330 -10.02 -1.61 11.28
C PRO A 330 -10.82 -1.93 10.02
N TRP A 331 -11.53 -3.07 10.03
CA TRP A 331 -12.16 -3.65 8.84
C TRP A 331 -12.96 -2.65 7.97
N ARG A 332 -13.73 -1.74 8.59
CA ARG A 332 -14.55 -0.75 7.86
C ARG A 332 -13.71 0.17 6.96
N ARG A 333 -12.45 0.40 7.32
CA ARG A 333 -11.51 1.22 6.55
C ARG A 333 -10.90 0.45 5.37
N ILE A 334 -10.76 -0.88 5.46
CA ILE A 334 -10.35 -1.73 4.33
C ILE A 334 -11.34 -1.57 3.18
N CYS A 335 -12.63 -1.47 3.49
CA CYS A 335 -13.69 -1.20 2.52
C CYS A 335 -13.75 0.27 2.05
N ALA A 336 -13.49 1.22 2.95
CA ALA A 336 -13.66 2.64 2.65
C ALA A 336 -12.58 3.20 1.72
N LEU A 337 -11.33 2.72 1.81
CA LEU A 337 -10.25 3.18 0.94
C LEU A 337 -10.52 2.91 -0.54
N PRO A 338 -10.81 1.66 -0.97
CA PRO A 338 -11.13 1.39 -2.36
C PRO A 338 -12.41 2.12 -2.77
N ALA A 339 -13.40 2.29 -1.87
CA ALA A 339 -14.60 3.06 -2.18
C ALA A 339 -14.31 4.52 -2.55
N LEU A 340 -13.44 5.19 -1.80
CA LEU A 340 -13.01 6.55 -2.09
C LEU A 340 -12.45 6.66 -3.52
N TRP A 341 -11.47 5.83 -3.85
CA TRP A 341 -10.76 5.90 -5.13
C TRP A 341 -11.59 5.38 -6.30
N VAL A 342 -12.37 4.32 -6.12
CA VAL A 342 -13.27 3.81 -7.18
C VAL A 342 -14.31 4.86 -7.53
N GLY A 343 -14.91 5.52 -6.53
CA GLY A 343 -15.86 6.59 -6.76
C GLY A 343 -15.26 7.78 -7.50
N LEU A 344 -13.98 8.11 -7.26
CA LEU A 344 -13.30 9.21 -7.94
C LEU A 344 -12.83 8.85 -9.35
N LEU A 345 -12.33 7.63 -9.56
CA LEU A 345 -11.55 7.29 -10.75
C LEU A 345 -12.31 6.45 -11.77
N TYR A 346 -13.37 5.73 -11.39
CA TYR A 346 -14.10 4.83 -12.30
C TYR A 346 -15.39 5.45 -12.88
N ASP A 347 -15.73 6.67 -12.49
CA ASP A 347 -16.75 7.49 -13.15
C ASP A 347 -16.09 8.69 -13.84
N GLU A 348 -16.44 8.94 -15.11
CA GLU A 348 -15.83 10.01 -15.91
C GLU A 348 -16.16 11.40 -15.35
N THR A 349 -17.38 11.59 -14.84
CA THR A 349 -17.83 12.89 -14.32
C THR A 349 -17.14 13.21 -13.00
N ALA A 350 -17.04 12.23 -12.11
CA ALA A 350 -16.31 12.37 -10.85
C ALA A 350 -14.81 12.60 -11.08
N LEU A 351 -14.19 11.89 -12.02
CA LEU A 351 -12.78 12.06 -12.36
C LEU A 351 -12.50 13.46 -12.93
N ALA A 352 -13.37 13.94 -13.83
CA ALA A 352 -13.27 15.29 -14.38
C ALA A 352 -13.42 16.36 -13.28
N ALA A 353 -14.43 16.21 -12.40
CA ALA A 353 -14.63 17.14 -11.28
C ALA A 353 -13.44 17.19 -10.31
N ALA A 354 -12.81 16.03 -10.04
CA ALA A 354 -11.61 15.97 -9.20
C ALA A 354 -10.37 16.57 -9.89
N ASP A 355 -10.22 16.39 -11.20
CA ASP A 355 -9.14 17.03 -11.98
C ASP A 355 -9.33 18.56 -12.02
N ASP A 356 -10.57 19.04 -12.19
CA ASP A 356 -10.91 20.46 -12.15
C ASP A 356 -10.66 21.09 -10.77
N LEU A 357 -11.08 20.40 -9.69
CA LEU A 357 -10.84 20.83 -8.30
C LEU A 357 -9.35 21.05 -8.01
N THR A 358 -8.50 20.19 -8.58
CA THR A 358 -7.05 20.18 -8.33
C THR A 358 -6.24 20.84 -9.45
N ALA A 359 -6.89 21.41 -10.47
CA ALA A 359 -6.24 21.94 -11.68
C ALA A 359 -5.22 23.05 -11.36
N GLY A 360 -5.53 23.91 -10.38
CA GLY A 360 -4.68 25.01 -9.96
C GLY A 360 -3.59 24.65 -8.95
N TRP A 361 -3.52 23.41 -8.47
CA TRP A 361 -2.51 23.00 -7.49
C TRP A 361 -1.15 22.82 -8.15
N THR A 362 -0.15 23.50 -7.60
CA THR A 362 1.25 23.35 -7.99
C THR A 362 1.88 22.12 -7.34
N VAL A 363 3.07 21.74 -7.80
CA VAL A 363 3.85 20.65 -7.17
C VAL A 363 4.20 21.06 -5.73
N GLU A 364 4.53 22.32 -5.53
CA GLU A 364 4.84 22.90 -4.23
C GLU A 364 3.65 22.86 -3.27
N ASP A 365 2.43 23.12 -3.74
CA ASP A 365 1.21 22.98 -2.92
C ASP A 365 1.00 21.54 -2.45
N VAL A 366 1.22 20.56 -3.32
CA VAL A 366 1.03 19.14 -3.00
C VAL A 366 2.12 18.63 -2.08
N ILE A 367 3.38 19.05 -2.28
CA ILE A 367 4.48 18.74 -1.36
C ILE A 367 4.21 19.38 0.02
N ALA A 368 3.79 20.65 0.07
CA ALA A 368 3.47 21.31 1.33
C ALA A 368 2.32 20.62 2.07
N MET A 369 1.29 20.16 1.35
CA MET A 369 0.23 19.33 1.93
C MET A 369 0.80 18.00 2.46
N ARG A 370 1.61 17.31 1.67
CA ARG A 370 2.25 16.04 2.06
C ARG A 370 3.10 16.17 3.32
N ASP A 371 3.81 17.28 3.47
CA ASP A 371 4.64 17.56 4.65
C ASP A 371 3.80 17.93 5.89
N ALA A 372 2.67 18.62 5.71
CA ALA A 372 1.83 19.07 6.80
C ALA A 372 0.89 17.98 7.34
N VAL A 373 0.35 17.13 6.46
CA VAL A 373 -0.68 16.14 6.79
C VAL A 373 -0.28 15.17 7.91
N PRO A 374 0.94 14.59 7.96
CA PRO A 374 1.31 13.66 9.02
C PRO A 374 1.09 14.21 10.43
N ALA A 375 1.36 15.50 10.66
CA ALA A 375 1.16 16.16 11.95
C ALA A 375 -0.23 16.78 12.10
N GLN A 376 -0.80 17.35 11.04
CA GLN A 376 -2.01 18.18 11.12
C GLN A 376 -3.29 17.43 10.72
N GLY A 377 -3.18 16.34 9.97
CA GLY A 377 -4.33 15.61 9.41
C GLY A 377 -5.24 16.55 8.62
N LEU A 378 -6.55 16.48 8.89
CA LEU A 378 -7.54 17.33 8.22
C LEU A 378 -7.49 18.82 8.62
N LYS A 379 -6.65 19.20 9.59
CA LYS A 379 -6.40 20.60 9.97
C LYS A 379 -5.40 21.29 9.03
N ALA A 380 -4.74 20.53 8.15
CA ALA A 380 -3.85 21.06 7.12
C ALA A 380 -4.59 21.93 6.10
N SER A 381 -3.82 22.49 5.17
CA SER A 381 -4.33 23.27 4.03
C SER A 381 -3.61 22.90 2.74
N VAL A 382 -4.26 23.15 1.60
CA VAL A 382 -3.67 22.98 0.26
C VAL A 382 -4.13 24.12 -0.63
N ALA A 383 -3.21 24.74 -1.38
CA ALA A 383 -3.49 25.87 -2.27
C ALA A 383 -4.35 26.99 -1.62
N GLY A 384 -4.03 27.32 -0.35
CA GLY A 384 -4.74 28.34 0.43
C GLY A 384 -6.12 27.95 0.96
N ARG A 385 -6.55 26.69 0.79
CA ARG A 385 -7.85 26.17 1.26
C ARG A 385 -7.70 25.21 2.44
N PRO A 386 -8.61 25.22 3.43
CA PRO A 386 -8.63 24.21 4.49
C PRO A 386 -8.85 22.80 3.91
N LEU A 387 -8.02 21.84 4.31
CA LEU A 387 -8.09 20.47 3.78
C LEU A 387 -9.41 19.78 4.14
N MET A 388 -10.02 20.13 5.28
CA MET A 388 -11.35 19.66 5.69
C MET A 388 -12.45 19.99 4.66
N GLU A 389 -12.40 21.17 4.03
CA GLU A 389 -13.39 21.57 3.02
C GLU A 389 -13.19 20.77 1.74
N VAL A 390 -11.93 20.68 1.30
CA VAL A 390 -11.54 19.87 0.14
C VAL A 390 -11.94 18.40 0.35
N ALA A 391 -11.74 17.85 1.55
CA ALA A 391 -12.13 16.47 1.88
C ALA A 391 -13.63 16.23 1.77
N ARG A 392 -14.48 17.20 2.13
CA ARG A 392 -15.93 17.10 1.94
C ARG A 392 -16.31 17.07 0.46
N GLU A 393 -15.73 17.96 -0.34
CA GLU A 393 -15.98 17.99 -1.79
C GLU A 393 -15.52 16.68 -2.45
N VAL A 394 -14.33 16.19 -2.13
CA VAL A 394 -13.77 14.95 -2.69
C VAL A 394 -14.61 13.73 -2.29
N VAL A 395 -15.04 13.61 -1.03
CA VAL A 395 -15.91 12.50 -0.61
C VAL A 395 -17.28 12.56 -1.30
N GLU A 396 -17.84 13.74 -1.51
CA GLU A 396 -19.10 13.89 -2.25
C GLU A 396 -18.95 13.58 -3.76
N MET A 397 -17.82 13.95 -4.38
CA MET A 397 -17.50 13.54 -5.77
C MET A 397 -17.38 12.02 -5.86
N SER A 398 -16.69 11.39 -4.92
CA SER A 398 -16.57 9.93 -4.83
C SER A 398 -17.95 9.28 -4.69
N ARG A 399 -18.81 9.84 -3.83
CA ARG A 399 -20.19 9.36 -3.66
C ARG A 399 -20.99 9.46 -4.95
N ALA A 400 -20.87 10.58 -5.68
CA ALA A 400 -21.55 10.75 -6.96
C ALA A 400 -21.09 9.69 -7.99
N GLY A 401 -19.79 9.41 -8.07
CA GLY A 401 -19.27 8.38 -8.95
C GLY A 401 -19.70 6.96 -8.57
N LEU A 402 -19.76 6.63 -7.28
CA LEU A 402 -20.32 5.33 -6.83
C LEU A 402 -21.82 5.20 -7.14
N LYS A 403 -22.60 6.27 -7.00
CA LYS A 403 -24.01 6.28 -7.44
C LYS A 403 -24.15 6.06 -8.94
N ALA A 404 -23.30 6.71 -9.74
CA ALA A 404 -23.30 6.57 -11.19
C ALA A 404 -22.93 5.15 -11.64
N ARG A 405 -21.99 4.49 -10.93
CA ARG A 405 -21.65 3.07 -11.15
C ARG A 405 -22.83 2.14 -10.91
N GLY A 406 -23.73 2.48 -9.98
CA GLY A 406 -25.00 1.78 -9.78
C GLY A 406 -24.90 0.28 -9.41
N GLN A 407 -23.77 -0.15 -8.85
CA GLN A 407 -23.58 -1.54 -8.42
C GLN A 407 -24.33 -1.78 -7.11
N LEU A 408 -25.24 -2.74 -7.10
CA LEU A 408 -26.10 -3.05 -5.96
C LEU A 408 -25.75 -4.41 -5.35
N ASN A 409 -25.85 -4.52 -4.03
CA ASN A 409 -25.86 -5.81 -3.35
C ASN A 409 -27.25 -6.49 -3.42
N SER A 410 -27.37 -7.69 -2.84
CA SER A 410 -28.63 -8.45 -2.79
C SER A 410 -29.77 -7.78 -2.03
N GLU A 411 -29.46 -6.76 -1.21
CA GLU A 411 -30.43 -5.98 -0.43
C GLU A 411 -30.82 -4.67 -1.15
N GLY A 412 -30.30 -4.43 -2.35
CA GLY A 412 -30.58 -3.23 -3.14
C GLY A 412 -29.83 -1.98 -2.68
N GLN A 413 -28.81 -2.12 -1.83
CA GLN A 413 -27.94 -1.01 -1.43
C GLN A 413 -26.80 -0.85 -2.43
N ASP A 414 -26.51 0.39 -2.81
CA ASP A 414 -25.36 0.71 -3.66
C ASP A 414 -24.04 0.76 -2.87
N GLU A 415 -22.94 0.89 -3.60
CA GLU A 415 -21.59 0.93 -3.04
C GLU A 415 -21.30 2.18 -2.17
N THR A 416 -22.17 3.20 -2.17
CA THR A 416 -21.94 4.44 -1.38
C THR A 416 -21.94 4.20 0.13
N VAL A 417 -22.52 3.09 0.58
CA VAL A 417 -22.53 2.69 2.00
C VAL A 417 -21.11 2.53 2.56
N PHE A 418 -20.12 2.25 1.71
CA PHE A 418 -18.72 2.11 2.14
C PHE A 418 -18.03 3.45 2.43
N LEU A 419 -18.63 4.57 2.02
CA LEU A 419 -18.16 5.92 2.38
C LEU A 419 -18.61 6.38 3.77
N ASN A 420 -19.55 5.68 4.42
CA ASN A 420 -20.05 6.03 5.75
C ASN A 420 -18.92 6.20 6.79
N THR A 421 -17.87 5.39 6.69
CA THR A 421 -16.68 5.50 7.55
C THR A 421 -15.98 6.87 7.40
N LEU A 422 -15.95 7.42 6.19
CA LEU A 422 -15.37 8.74 5.92
C LEU A 422 -16.33 9.87 6.32
N ASP A 423 -17.64 9.65 6.19
CA ASP A 423 -18.65 10.59 6.68
C ASP A 423 -18.53 10.80 8.19
N GLU A 424 -18.29 9.74 8.95
CA GLU A 424 -18.04 9.82 10.40
C GLU A 424 -16.81 10.70 10.71
N VAL A 425 -15.71 10.51 9.97
CA VAL A 425 -14.49 11.33 10.10
C VAL A 425 -14.79 12.80 9.81
N LEU A 426 -15.49 13.09 8.71
CA LEU A 426 -15.83 14.45 8.30
C LEU A 426 -16.81 15.12 9.26
N ALA A 427 -17.78 14.37 9.79
CA ALA A 427 -18.78 14.87 10.74
C ALA A 427 -18.13 15.20 12.09
N LYS A 428 -17.27 14.32 12.60
CA LYS A 428 -16.53 14.53 13.86
C LYS A 428 -15.40 15.55 13.72
N ARG A 429 -14.90 15.76 12.50
CA ARG A 429 -13.68 16.54 12.22
C ARG A 429 -12.44 15.97 12.91
N MET A 430 -12.41 14.66 13.13
CA MET A 430 -11.38 13.93 13.85
C MET A 430 -11.01 12.67 13.08
N THR A 431 -9.71 12.41 12.98
CA THR A 431 -9.14 11.19 12.39
C THR A 431 -9.21 10.02 13.39
N LEU A 432 -8.88 8.80 12.95
CA LEU A 432 -8.78 7.67 13.88
C LEU A 432 -7.66 7.90 14.91
N ALA A 433 -6.58 8.54 14.48
CA ALA A 433 -5.48 8.93 15.34
C ALA A 433 -5.91 9.96 16.40
N ASP A 434 -6.74 10.96 16.05
CA ASP A 434 -7.31 11.90 17.03
C ASP A 434 -8.17 11.16 18.06
N ASP A 435 -9.02 10.22 17.62
CA ASP A 435 -9.85 9.38 18.50
C ASP A 435 -8.96 8.57 19.47
N MET A 436 -7.92 7.91 18.97
CA MET A 436 -6.96 7.15 19.80
C MET A 436 -6.20 8.04 20.80
N LEU A 437 -5.78 9.25 20.39
CA LEU A 437 -5.13 10.21 21.28
C LEU A 437 -6.08 10.70 22.39
N ALA A 438 -7.36 10.91 22.08
CA ALA A 438 -8.37 11.26 23.08
C ALA A 438 -8.57 10.11 24.09
N LEU A 439 -8.57 8.85 23.63
CA LEU A 439 -8.64 7.67 24.50
C LEU A 439 -7.40 7.54 25.40
N TYR A 440 -6.20 7.70 24.82
CA TYR A 440 -4.92 7.71 25.53
C TYR A 440 -4.89 8.72 26.68
N ASN A 441 -5.28 9.97 26.40
CA ASN A 441 -5.32 11.06 27.39
C ASN A 441 -6.52 10.97 28.35
N GLY A 442 -7.49 10.09 28.05
CA GLY A 442 -8.68 9.85 28.85
C GLY A 442 -8.64 8.47 29.50
N ARG A 443 -9.59 7.62 29.10
CA ARG A 443 -9.86 6.35 29.79
C ARG A 443 -8.76 5.29 29.70
N TRP A 444 -7.79 5.43 28.79
CA TRP A 444 -6.62 4.56 28.75
C TRP A 444 -5.50 5.00 29.72
N ASN A 445 -5.65 6.16 30.38
CA ASN A 445 -4.77 6.63 31.44
C ASN A 445 -3.28 6.63 31.07
N GLY A 446 -2.95 7.13 29.88
CA GLY A 446 -1.57 7.23 29.40
C GLY A 446 -0.93 5.89 29.00
N SER A 447 -1.74 4.86 28.70
CA SER A 447 -1.27 3.57 28.20
C SER A 447 -1.76 3.30 26.78
N VAL A 448 -0.92 2.67 25.96
CA VAL A 448 -1.33 2.18 24.63
C VAL A 448 -1.91 0.77 24.68
N GLU A 449 -1.73 0.02 25.77
CA GLU A 449 -2.16 -1.39 25.87
C GLU A 449 -3.62 -1.64 25.42
N PRO A 450 -4.59 -0.77 25.77
CA PRO A 450 -5.97 -0.98 25.35
C PRO A 450 -6.19 -0.95 23.82
N VAL A 451 -5.26 -0.39 23.03
CA VAL A 451 -5.36 -0.40 21.55
C VAL A 451 -5.41 -1.83 21.01
N PHE A 452 -4.70 -2.76 21.65
CA PHE A 452 -4.65 -4.18 21.26
C PHE A 452 -5.96 -4.91 21.54
N GLU A 453 -6.81 -4.41 22.44
CA GLU A 453 -8.13 -5.01 22.68
C GLU A 453 -9.22 -4.34 21.86
N GLU A 454 -9.17 -3.01 21.75
CA GLU A 454 -10.27 -2.21 21.18
C GLU A 454 -10.20 -2.01 19.67
N TYR A 455 -9.02 -2.14 19.07
CA TYR A 455 -8.79 -1.95 17.64
C TYR A 455 -8.29 -3.23 16.93
N GLN A 456 -8.31 -4.38 17.61
CA GLN A 456 -8.03 -5.67 16.98
C GLN A 456 -9.12 -6.08 15.99
N TYR A 457 -8.76 -6.96 15.04
CA TYR A 457 -9.68 -7.48 14.03
C TYR A 457 -10.69 -8.47 14.54
#